data_AF-A0A9P3LKL4-F1
#
_entry.id   AF-A0A9P3LKL4-F1
#
_cell.length_a   1.000
_cell.length_b   1.000
_cell.length_c   1.000
_cell.angle_alpha   90.00
_cell.angle_beta   90.00
_cell.angle_gamma   90.00
#
_symmetry.space_group_name_H-M   'P 1'
#
loop_
_entity.id
_entity.type
_entity.pdbx_description
1 polymer ?
#
loop_
_entity_poly.entity_id
_entity_poly.type
_entity_poly.pdbx_seq_one_letter_code
_entity_poly.pdbx_strand_id
1 'polypeptide(L)'
;MASQPRQGATARAEIERFADDMAKELRLLDSPLPKDVDFNDEEMDTIQSRLNAMWHPNLPSSFTDPLYIAFSAKYLPALAASLRALSLDTQRNAFSTLVQVLSLLPAERDPYARRFFASQQFAGVPTLLARAFVRGIAWLRPSGAGALCDLFYHMLIWGDPAGGDDAQTCIDKDARVALASTVKEIPTSEGFARLDEKQRRQVKQLAVALMMLNGEGGVRVVADNWIQAQRGLHESSVRGILECAVCLEDEELFFCSKCKTVKYCSKECQLKAWKGKEGHKFQCYDTAY
;
A
#
# COMPACT_ATOMS: atom_id res chain seq x y z
N MET A 1 -38.47 25.81 1.42
CA MET A 1 -37.60 24.65 1.74
C MET A 1 -36.16 25.08 1.54
N ALA A 2 -35.44 25.40 2.62
CA ALA A 2 -34.04 25.79 2.55
C ALA A 2 -33.19 24.57 2.17
N SER A 3 -32.44 24.66 1.07
CA SER A 3 -31.51 23.62 0.64
C SER A 3 -30.45 23.45 1.72
N GLN A 4 -30.40 22.29 2.37
CA GLN A 4 -29.29 21.95 3.26
C GLN A 4 -27.96 22.08 2.47
N PRO A 5 -26.92 22.71 3.04
CA PRO A 5 -25.64 22.84 2.37
C PRO A 5 -25.06 21.47 2.02
N ARG A 6 -24.32 21.41 0.91
CA ARG A 6 -23.73 20.21 0.30
C ARG A 6 -22.74 19.51 1.25
N GLN A 7 -23.23 18.74 2.23
CA GLN A 7 -22.42 17.98 3.21
C GLN A 7 -21.35 17.07 2.57
N GLY A 8 -21.52 16.64 1.32
CA GLY A 8 -20.52 15.83 0.61
C GLY A 8 -19.35 16.62 0.02
N ALA A 9 -19.45 17.94 -0.19
CA ALA A 9 -18.32 18.72 -0.70
C ALA A 9 -17.28 18.97 0.40
N THR A 10 -17.73 19.13 1.65
CA THR A 10 -16.86 19.34 2.81
C THR A 10 -16.08 18.07 3.16
N ALA A 11 -16.72 16.90 3.15
CA ALA A 11 -16.05 15.63 3.50
C ALA A 11 -14.88 15.28 2.58
N ARG A 12 -15.02 15.43 1.24
CA ARG A 12 -13.91 15.19 0.31
C ARG A 12 -12.76 16.17 0.52
N ALA A 13 -13.07 17.45 0.72
CA ALA A 13 -12.05 18.47 0.97
C ALA A 13 -11.29 18.21 2.30
N GLU A 14 -11.97 17.70 3.32
CA GLU A 14 -11.34 17.30 4.59
C GLU A 14 -10.43 16.08 4.42
N ILE A 15 -10.86 15.07 3.65
CA ILE A 15 -10.03 13.91 3.29
C ILE A 15 -8.78 14.34 2.51
N GLU A 16 -8.95 15.21 1.52
CA GLU A 16 -7.83 15.72 0.73
C GLU A 16 -6.88 16.57 1.59
N ARG A 17 -7.41 17.47 2.42
CA ARG A 17 -6.61 18.26 3.37
C ARG A 17 -5.82 17.36 4.31
N PHE A 18 -6.42 16.28 4.82
CA PHE A 18 -5.74 15.34 5.67
C PHE A 18 -4.53 14.69 4.97
N ALA A 19 -4.73 14.23 3.73
CA ALA A 19 -3.65 13.66 2.94
C ALA A 19 -2.53 14.68 2.67
N ASP A 20 -2.89 15.94 2.37
CA ASP A 20 -1.95 17.03 2.12
C ASP A 20 -1.14 17.37 3.39
N ASP A 21 -1.79 17.45 4.54
CA ASP A 21 -1.13 17.68 5.84
C ASP A 21 -0.17 16.54 6.19
N MET A 22 -0.60 15.29 5.98
CA MET A 22 0.25 14.12 6.22
C MET A 22 1.47 14.11 5.29
N ALA A 23 1.30 14.44 4.00
CA ALA A 23 2.42 14.53 3.05
C ALA A 23 3.41 15.66 3.42
N LYS A 24 2.90 16.78 3.95
CA LYS A 24 3.73 17.89 4.44
C LYS A 24 4.55 17.49 5.67
N GLU A 25 3.94 16.84 6.66
CA GLU A 25 4.64 16.34 7.85
C GLU A 25 5.72 15.31 7.50
N LEU A 26 5.44 14.45 6.52
CA LEU A 26 6.40 13.46 6.00
C LEU A 26 7.47 14.07 5.07
N ARG A 27 7.49 15.40 4.90
CA ARG A 27 8.45 16.13 4.04
C ARG A 27 8.46 15.60 2.58
N LEU A 28 7.29 15.24 2.05
CA LEU A 28 7.17 14.72 0.67
C LEU A 28 7.04 15.81 -0.40
N LEU A 29 6.78 17.05 0.01
CA LEU A 29 6.45 18.17 -0.88
C LEU A 29 7.58 19.20 -0.90
N ASP A 30 7.26 20.48 -0.68
CA ASP A 30 8.12 21.64 -0.95
C ASP A 30 9.37 21.75 -0.04
N SER A 31 9.58 20.82 0.89
CA SER A 31 10.69 20.87 1.85
C SER A 31 11.18 19.47 2.19
N PRO A 32 11.76 18.71 1.23
CA PRO A 32 12.31 17.41 1.51
C PRO A 32 13.44 17.50 2.54
N LEU A 33 13.67 16.42 3.28
CA LEU A 33 14.76 16.36 4.25
C LEU A 33 16.11 16.61 3.56
N PRO A 34 16.95 17.50 4.09
CA PRO A 34 18.32 17.62 3.62
C PRO A 34 19.07 16.30 3.78
N LYS A 35 20.12 16.12 2.98
CA LYS A 35 21.01 14.96 3.10
C LYS A 35 21.58 14.89 4.52
N ASP A 36 21.57 13.69 5.10
CA ASP A 36 22.11 13.39 6.44
C ASP A 36 21.40 14.11 7.59
N VAL A 37 20.20 14.65 7.36
CA VAL A 37 19.31 15.21 8.40
C VAL A 37 18.12 14.28 8.57
N ASP A 38 17.94 13.75 9.76
CA ASP A 38 16.83 12.88 10.13
C ASP A 38 15.67 13.67 10.78
N PHE A 39 14.52 13.03 10.97
CA PHE A 39 13.46 13.59 11.81
C PHE A 39 13.94 13.73 13.25
N ASN A 40 13.66 14.89 13.84
CA ASN A 40 13.85 15.09 15.27
C ASN A 40 12.71 14.46 16.09
N ASP A 41 12.87 14.41 17.41
CA ASP A 41 11.91 13.76 18.31
C ASP A 41 10.51 14.39 18.27
N GLU A 42 10.41 15.71 18.09
CA GLU A 42 9.12 16.43 18.01
C GLU A 42 8.37 16.12 16.71
N GLU A 43 9.09 16.08 15.58
CA GLU A 43 8.54 15.65 14.29
C GLU A 43 8.07 14.19 14.37
N MET A 44 8.89 13.32 14.97
CA MET A 44 8.54 11.92 15.18
C MET A 44 7.28 11.76 16.04
N ASP A 45 7.20 12.46 17.17
CA ASP A 45 6.02 12.39 18.05
C ASP A 45 4.75 12.86 17.33
N THR A 46 4.85 13.95 16.56
CA THR A 46 3.74 14.49 15.76
C THR A 46 3.25 13.46 14.73
N ILE A 47 4.17 12.90 13.94
CA ILE A 47 3.84 11.93 12.90
C ILE A 47 3.27 10.64 13.52
N GLN A 48 3.90 10.11 14.56
CA GLN A 48 3.46 8.88 15.20
C GLN A 48 2.11 9.05 15.90
N SER A 49 1.85 10.20 16.52
CA SER A 49 0.54 10.51 17.11
C SER A 49 -0.56 10.50 16.04
N ARG A 50 -0.31 11.11 14.87
CA ARG A 50 -1.26 11.11 13.75
C ARG A 50 -1.50 9.71 13.20
N LEU A 51 -0.44 8.92 12.98
CA LEU A 51 -0.55 7.54 12.49
C LEU A 51 -1.32 6.64 13.46
N ASN A 52 -1.06 6.75 14.76
CA ASN A 52 -1.78 5.99 15.78
C ASN A 52 -3.26 6.40 15.85
N ALA A 53 -3.58 7.68 15.68
CA ALA A 53 -4.96 8.15 15.61
C ALA A 53 -5.70 7.58 14.39
N MET A 54 -5.04 7.48 13.22
CA MET A 54 -5.63 6.90 12.01
C MET A 54 -5.84 5.38 12.10
N TRP A 55 -4.89 4.66 12.68
CA TRP A 55 -4.92 3.19 12.75
C TRP A 55 -5.68 2.67 13.98
N HIS A 56 -6.42 3.52 14.67
CA HIS A 56 -7.13 3.09 15.86
C HIS A 56 -8.09 1.93 15.49
N PRO A 57 -7.99 0.75 16.14
CA PRO A 57 -8.68 -0.47 15.72
C PRO A 57 -10.22 -0.34 15.74
N ASN A 58 -10.74 0.68 16.41
CA ASN A 58 -12.18 0.97 16.48
C ASN A 58 -12.68 1.93 15.38
N LEU A 59 -11.81 2.44 14.50
CA LEU A 59 -12.24 3.27 13.38
C LEU A 59 -12.74 2.39 12.22
N PRO A 60 -13.98 2.61 11.73
CA PRO A 60 -14.50 1.88 10.58
C PRO A 60 -13.66 2.13 9.32
N SER A 61 -13.52 1.11 8.48
CA SER A 61 -12.87 1.22 7.18
C SER A 61 -13.50 2.26 6.25
N SER A 62 -14.82 2.46 6.35
CA SER A 62 -15.53 3.51 5.60
C SER A 62 -15.02 4.92 5.90
N PHE A 63 -14.38 5.12 7.07
CA PHE A 63 -13.73 6.37 7.44
C PHE A 63 -12.26 6.43 7.03
N THR A 64 -11.51 5.35 7.23
CA THR A 64 -10.05 5.34 7.03
C THR A 64 -9.65 5.09 5.57
N ASP A 65 -10.39 4.26 4.83
CA ASP A 65 -10.08 3.93 3.43
C ASP A 65 -10.05 5.17 2.53
N PRO A 66 -11.00 6.13 2.61
CA PRO A 66 -10.93 7.34 1.80
C PRO A 66 -9.66 8.18 2.06
N LEU A 67 -9.16 8.20 3.31
CA LEU A 67 -7.92 8.91 3.68
C LEU A 67 -6.71 8.26 3.01
N TYR A 68 -6.58 6.93 3.13
CA TYR A 68 -5.50 6.19 2.48
C TYR A 68 -5.56 6.30 0.96
N ILE A 69 -6.75 6.16 0.37
CA ILE A 69 -6.96 6.28 -1.07
C ILE A 69 -6.55 7.67 -1.57
N ALA A 70 -6.89 8.73 -0.84
CA ALA A 70 -6.51 10.10 -1.20
C ALA A 70 -4.99 10.29 -1.12
N PHE A 71 -4.36 9.79 -0.06
CA PHE A 71 -2.92 9.82 0.10
C PHE A 71 -2.22 9.03 -1.01
N SER A 72 -2.68 7.80 -1.28
CA SER A 72 -2.13 6.94 -2.31
C SER A 72 -2.17 7.59 -3.68
N ALA A 73 -3.33 8.10 -4.08
CA ALA A 73 -3.54 8.73 -5.38
C ALA A 73 -2.65 9.96 -5.61
N LYS A 74 -2.34 10.72 -4.55
CA LYS A 74 -1.60 11.98 -4.64
C LYS A 74 -0.10 11.84 -4.41
N TYR A 75 0.33 11.00 -3.46
CA TYR A 75 1.63 11.13 -2.82
C TYR A 75 2.52 9.90 -2.86
N LEU A 76 2.05 8.76 -3.36
CA LEU A 76 2.91 7.58 -3.53
C LEU A 76 4.17 7.81 -4.38
N PRO A 77 4.10 8.54 -5.52
CA PRO A 77 5.30 8.90 -6.28
C PRO A 77 6.33 9.68 -5.47
N ALA A 78 5.88 10.68 -4.71
CA ALA A 78 6.74 11.50 -3.87
C ALA A 78 7.34 10.68 -2.72
N LEU A 79 6.53 9.83 -2.08
CA LEU A 79 6.99 8.91 -1.04
C LEU A 79 8.10 7.97 -1.56
N ALA A 80 7.92 7.39 -2.74
CA ALA A 80 8.93 6.53 -3.36
C ALA A 80 10.20 7.29 -3.77
N ALA A 81 10.07 8.53 -4.26
CA ALA A 81 11.22 9.38 -4.54
C ALA A 81 12.01 9.67 -3.27
N SER A 82 11.33 10.03 -2.17
CA SER A 82 11.95 10.25 -0.87
C SER A 82 12.62 8.99 -0.32
N LEU A 83 11.97 7.82 -0.37
CA LEU A 83 12.59 6.57 0.08
C LEU A 83 13.92 6.28 -0.62
N ARG A 84 14.03 6.55 -1.93
CA ARG A 84 15.28 6.36 -2.69
C ARG A 84 16.36 7.37 -2.32
N ALA A 85 15.97 8.58 -1.92
CA ALA A 85 16.90 9.65 -1.57
C ALA A 85 17.46 9.51 -0.14
N LEU A 86 16.72 8.86 0.76
CA LEU A 86 17.10 8.69 2.16
C LEU A 86 18.18 7.62 2.36
N SER A 87 19.05 7.86 3.33
CA SER A 87 20.04 6.88 3.80
C SER A 87 19.57 6.21 5.09
N LEU A 88 19.61 4.88 5.16
CA LEU A 88 19.27 4.15 6.39
C LEU A 88 20.29 4.41 7.52
N ASP A 89 21.51 4.84 7.18
CA ASP A 89 22.60 5.04 8.14
C ASP A 89 22.54 6.42 8.81
N THR A 90 22.05 7.45 8.10
CA THR A 90 21.98 8.83 8.62
C THR A 90 20.56 9.35 8.80
N GLN A 91 19.55 8.71 8.20
CA GLN A 91 18.15 9.15 8.20
C GLN A 91 17.20 8.00 8.54
N ARG A 92 17.55 7.24 9.59
CA ARG A 92 16.87 6.00 9.97
C ARG A 92 15.41 6.23 10.38
N ASN A 93 15.11 7.30 11.11
CA ASN A 93 13.77 7.59 11.58
C ASN A 93 12.85 7.98 10.42
N ALA A 94 13.33 8.86 9.54
CA ALA A 94 12.62 9.24 8.32
C ALA A 94 12.36 8.04 7.42
N PHE A 95 13.39 7.23 7.16
CA PHE A 95 13.26 6.03 6.34
C PHE A 95 12.24 5.07 6.95
N SER A 96 12.38 4.74 8.24
CA SER A 96 11.46 3.84 8.95
C SER A 96 10.01 4.35 8.95
N THR A 97 9.82 5.66 9.08
CA THR A 97 8.51 6.31 9.05
C THR A 97 7.86 6.23 7.66
N LEU A 98 8.61 6.49 6.59
CA LEU A 98 8.06 6.36 5.23
C LEU A 98 7.70 4.91 4.89
N VAL A 99 8.51 3.95 5.33
CA VAL A 99 8.18 2.52 5.18
C VAL A 99 6.95 2.15 6.00
N GLN A 100 6.83 2.68 7.23
CA GLN A 100 5.66 2.49 8.07
C GLN A 100 4.40 2.98 7.35
N VAL A 101 4.38 4.21 6.84
CA VAL A 101 3.24 4.77 6.08
C VAL A 101 2.85 3.86 4.93
N LEU A 102 3.83 3.42 4.13
CA LEU A 102 3.61 2.53 3.00
C LEU A 102 3.02 1.18 3.44
N SER A 103 3.45 0.64 4.59
CA SER A 103 2.97 -0.63 5.14
C SER A 103 1.57 -0.57 5.75
N LEU A 104 1.07 0.64 6.04
CA LEU A 104 -0.29 0.84 6.56
C LEU A 104 -1.31 1.05 5.43
N LEU A 105 -0.88 1.16 4.18
CA LEU A 105 -1.81 1.27 3.07
C LEU A 105 -2.57 -0.05 2.87
N PRO A 106 -3.91 -0.04 2.77
CA PRO A 106 -4.69 -1.24 2.55
C PRO A 106 -4.63 -1.66 1.08
N ALA A 107 -3.47 -2.11 0.59
CA ALA A 107 -3.22 -2.37 -0.83
C ALA A 107 -4.23 -3.33 -1.48
N GLU A 108 -4.82 -4.27 -0.73
CA GLU A 108 -5.93 -5.10 -1.21
C GLU A 108 -7.13 -4.25 -1.69
N ARG A 109 -7.47 -3.19 -0.98
CA ARG A 109 -8.68 -2.37 -1.20
C ARG A 109 -8.38 -1.03 -1.86
N ASP A 110 -7.12 -0.61 -1.88
CA ASP A 110 -6.67 0.63 -2.50
C ASP A 110 -6.25 0.40 -3.96
N PRO A 111 -7.06 0.82 -4.95
CA PRO A 111 -6.72 0.61 -6.36
C PRO A 111 -5.54 1.47 -6.81
N TYR A 112 -5.25 2.60 -6.15
CA TYR A 112 -4.13 3.46 -6.50
C TYR A 112 -2.82 2.89 -6.00
N ALA A 113 -2.80 2.26 -4.82
CA ALA A 113 -1.63 1.54 -4.34
C ALA A 113 -1.27 0.38 -5.30
N ARG A 114 -2.25 -0.41 -5.76
CA ARG A 114 -2.01 -1.51 -6.71
C ARG A 114 -1.46 -1.03 -8.05
N ARG A 115 -2.08 0.00 -8.64
CA ARG A 115 -1.57 0.61 -9.88
C ARG A 115 -0.17 1.18 -9.69
N PHE A 116 0.08 1.81 -8.54
CA PHE A 116 1.39 2.35 -8.22
C PHE A 116 2.45 1.26 -8.17
N PHE A 117 2.16 0.13 -7.50
CA PHE A 117 3.09 -1.00 -7.42
C PHE A 117 3.44 -1.57 -8.79
N ALA A 118 2.50 -1.58 -9.74
CA ALA A 118 2.73 -1.98 -11.12
C ALA A 118 3.43 -0.91 -11.99
N SER A 119 3.63 0.30 -11.48
CA SER A 119 4.14 1.43 -12.27
C SER A 119 5.67 1.53 -12.27
N GLN A 120 6.22 2.16 -13.31
CA GLN A 120 7.65 2.47 -13.40
C GLN A 120 8.14 3.40 -12.27
N GLN A 121 7.24 4.21 -11.70
CA GLN A 121 7.58 5.11 -10.58
C GLN A 121 7.89 4.35 -9.29
N PHE A 122 7.56 3.06 -9.22
CA PHE A 122 7.86 2.17 -8.10
C PHE A 122 9.08 1.26 -8.34
N ALA A 123 9.69 1.31 -9.52
CA ALA A 123 10.85 0.48 -9.87
C ALA A 123 11.99 0.62 -8.85
N GLY A 124 12.58 -0.50 -8.44
CA GLY A 124 13.67 -0.58 -7.46
C GLY A 124 13.27 -0.36 -5.99
N VAL A 125 12.07 0.16 -5.70
CA VAL A 125 11.60 0.35 -4.32
C VAL A 125 11.44 -0.99 -3.58
N PRO A 126 10.84 -2.05 -4.17
CA PRO A 126 10.71 -3.33 -3.47
C PRO A 126 12.05 -3.92 -3.02
N THR A 127 13.06 -3.92 -3.90
CA THR A 127 14.43 -4.33 -3.57
C THR A 127 15.03 -3.49 -2.45
N LEU A 128 14.92 -2.16 -2.53
CA LEU A 128 15.40 -1.25 -1.49
C LEU A 128 14.80 -1.57 -0.13
N LEU A 129 13.48 -1.78 -0.07
CA LEU A 129 12.76 -2.10 1.16
C LEU A 129 13.12 -3.48 1.70
N ALA A 130 13.26 -4.49 0.83
CA ALA A 130 13.68 -5.83 1.24
C ALA A 130 15.07 -5.79 1.88
N ARG A 131 16.03 -5.09 1.27
CA ARG A 131 17.37 -4.89 1.84
C ARG A 131 17.33 -4.14 3.17
N ALA A 132 16.53 -3.08 3.29
CA ALA A 132 16.38 -2.33 4.54
C ALA A 132 15.74 -3.19 5.65
N PHE A 133 14.77 -4.04 5.31
CA PHE A 133 14.15 -4.96 6.25
C PHE A 133 15.15 -5.99 6.79
N VAL A 134 15.93 -6.61 5.91
CA VAL A 134 17.01 -7.55 6.28
C VAL A 134 18.06 -6.88 7.18
N ARG A 135 18.36 -5.60 6.94
CA ARG A 135 19.29 -4.80 7.78
C ARG A 135 18.74 -4.39 9.15
N GLY A 136 17.46 -4.64 9.44
CA GLY A 136 16.86 -4.30 10.74
C GLY A 136 16.32 -2.87 10.83
N ILE A 137 15.51 -2.46 9.84
CA ILE A 137 14.70 -1.24 9.91
C ILE A 137 13.86 -1.21 11.20
N ALA A 138 13.68 -0.03 11.80
CA ALA A 138 12.92 0.10 13.03
C ALA A 138 11.43 -0.17 12.78
N TRP A 139 10.81 -0.96 13.66
CA TRP A 139 9.37 -1.22 13.60
C TRP A 139 8.63 -0.18 14.45
N LEU A 140 7.98 0.75 13.77
CA LEU A 140 7.22 1.81 14.43
C LEU A 140 5.74 1.39 14.55
N ARG A 141 5.14 1.62 15.72
CA ARG A 141 3.68 1.43 15.94
C ARG A 141 2.91 2.59 15.29
N PRO A 142 1.80 2.33 14.60
CA PRO A 142 0.94 1.15 14.73
C PRO A 142 1.29 -0.03 13.81
N SER A 143 2.26 0.13 12.91
CA SER A 143 2.78 -0.96 12.09
C SER A 143 3.52 -2.02 12.94
N GLY A 144 3.92 -3.10 12.29
CA GLY A 144 4.69 -4.18 12.88
C GLY A 144 5.16 -5.16 11.81
N ALA A 145 5.83 -6.24 12.24
CA ALA A 145 6.33 -7.27 11.33
C ALA A 145 5.27 -7.78 10.35
N GLY A 146 4.04 -7.99 10.83
CA GLY A 146 2.92 -8.43 9.99
C GLY A 146 2.57 -7.44 8.88
N ALA A 147 2.45 -6.15 9.19
CA ALA A 147 2.13 -5.12 8.20
C ALA A 147 3.24 -4.94 7.15
N LEU A 148 4.52 -5.05 7.55
CA LEU A 148 5.63 -5.07 6.60
C LEU A 148 5.61 -6.33 5.72
N CYS A 149 5.29 -7.49 6.30
CA CYS A 149 5.16 -8.72 5.53
C CYS A 149 4.00 -8.66 4.53
N ASP A 150 2.88 -8.06 4.93
CA ASP A 150 1.71 -7.79 4.09
C ASP A 150 2.06 -6.87 2.92
N LEU A 151 2.84 -5.82 3.19
CA LEU A 151 3.34 -4.93 2.16
C LEU A 151 4.18 -5.68 1.13
N PHE A 152 5.18 -6.45 1.56
CA PHE A 152 6.01 -7.24 0.64
C PHE A 152 5.19 -8.25 -0.15
N TYR A 153 4.23 -8.91 0.49
CA TYR A 153 3.33 -9.83 -0.18
C TYR A 153 2.55 -9.14 -1.30
N HIS A 154 2.00 -7.95 -1.04
CA HIS A 154 1.32 -7.16 -2.07
C HIS A 154 2.26 -6.60 -3.14
N MET A 155 3.52 -6.27 -2.82
CA MET A 155 4.52 -5.90 -3.83
C MET A 155 4.83 -7.07 -4.76
N LEU A 156 4.99 -8.30 -4.23
CA LEU A 156 5.23 -9.50 -5.04
C LEU A 156 4.08 -9.78 -6.01
N ILE A 157 2.84 -9.53 -5.56
CA ILE A 157 1.65 -9.72 -6.39
C ILE A 157 1.54 -8.61 -7.43
N TRP A 158 1.51 -7.35 -7.02
CA TRP A 158 1.15 -6.24 -7.92
C TRP A 158 2.34 -5.62 -8.65
N GLY A 159 3.55 -5.84 -8.17
CA GLY A 159 4.77 -5.31 -8.77
C GLY A 159 5.04 -5.89 -10.16
N ASP A 160 5.67 -5.10 -11.02
CA ASP A 160 6.17 -5.56 -12.31
C ASP A 160 7.34 -6.54 -12.11
N PRO A 161 7.23 -7.82 -12.52
CA PRO A 161 8.31 -8.78 -12.41
C PRO A 161 9.59 -8.35 -13.14
N ALA A 162 9.48 -7.56 -14.22
CA ALA A 162 10.63 -7.03 -14.93
C ALA A 162 11.48 -6.05 -14.08
N GLY A 163 10.95 -5.61 -12.93
CA GLY A 163 11.68 -4.76 -11.99
C GLY A 163 12.75 -5.48 -11.17
N GLY A 164 12.73 -6.81 -11.09
CA GLY A 164 13.79 -7.61 -10.46
C GLY A 164 14.83 -8.11 -11.46
N ASP A 165 16.04 -8.35 -11.00
CA ASP A 165 17.20 -8.78 -11.80
C ASP A 165 17.03 -10.13 -12.53
N ASP A 166 16.16 -11.01 -12.03
CA ASP A 166 15.86 -12.32 -12.61
C ASP A 166 14.50 -12.41 -13.30
N ALA A 167 13.80 -11.28 -13.41
CA ALA A 167 12.46 -11.15 -13.99
C ALA A 167 11.39 -12.09 -13.40
N GLN A 168 11.62 -12.66 -12.20
CA GLN A 168 10.62 -13.53 -11.55
C GLN A 168 9.67 -12.74 -10.66
N THR A 169 10.17 -11.69 -10.02
CA THR A 169 9.40 -10.80 -9.13
C THR A 169 9.96 -9.39 -9.23
N CYS A 170 9.27 -8.41 -8.64
CA CYS A 170 9.75 -7.03 -8.56
C CYS A 170 10.91 -6.79 -7.56
N ILE A 171 11.44 -7.86 -6.94
CA ILE A 171 12.52 -7.82 -5.94
C ILE A 171 13.69 -8.63 -6.50
N ASP A 172 14.88 -8.03 -6.51
CA ASP A 172 16.13 -8.69 -6.91
C ASP A 172 16.30 -10.02 -6.17
N LYS A 173 16.81 -11.03 -6.87
CA LYS A 173 16.91 -12.40 -6.36
C LYS A 173 17.71 -12.48 -5.06
N ASP A 174 18.81 -11.74 -4.95
CA ASP A 174 19.65 -11.73 -3.75
C ASP A 174 18.88 -11.19 -2.52
N ALA A 175 18.21 -10.04 -2.70
CA ALA A 175 17.39 -9.40 -1.69
C ALA A 175 16.17 -10.26 -1.33
N ARG A 176 15.56 -10.94 -2.31
CA ARG A 176 14.42 -11.83 -2.11
C ARG A 176 14.79 -13.07 -1.31
N VAL A 177 15.95 -13.69 -1.57
CA VAL A 177 16.46 -14.83 -0.79
C VAL A 177 16.80 -14.40 0.65
N ALA A 178 17.47 -13.26 0.82
CA ALA A 178 17.76 -12.73 2.14
C ALA A 178 16.48 -12.42 2.93
N LEU A 179 15.49 -11.79 2.27
CA LEU A 179 14.17 -11.53 2.85
C LEU A 179 13.48 -12.83 3.29
N ALA A 180 13.52 -13.88 2.46
CA ALA A 180 12.93 -15.19 2.79
C ALA A 180 13.56 -15.77 4.06
N SER A 181 14.89 -15.72 4.17
CA SER A 181 15.61 -16.16 5.37
C SER A 181 15.20 -15.35 6.60
N THR A 182 15.16 -14.01 6.50
CA THR A 182 14.77 -13.15 7.64
C THR A 182 13.32 -13.41 8.07
N VAL A 183 12.39 -13.54 7.12
CA VAL A 183 10.96 -13.79 7.43
C VAL A 183 10.77 -15.15 8.11
N LYS A 184 11.54 -16.17 7.71
CA LYS A 184 11.50 -17.51 8.30
C LYS A 184 11.93 -17.54 9.78
N GLU A 185 12.80 -16.62 10.19
CA GLU A 185 13.24 -16.50 11.59
C GLU A 185 12.25 -15.71 12.47
N ILE A 186 11.34 -14.91 11.90
CA ILE A 186 10.40 -14.12 12.70
C ILE A 186 9.60 -15.00 13.69
N PRO A 187 9.03 -16.15 13.30
CA PRO A 187 8.29 -17.03 14.21
C PRO A 187 9.10 -17.61 15.37
N THR A 188 10.44 -17.64 15.29
CA THR A 188 11.30 -18.18 16.35
C THR A 188 11.62 -17.12 17.42
N SER A 189 11.35 -15.85 17.14
CA SER A 189 11.57 -14.74 18.08
C SER A 189 10.56 -14.73 19.24
N GLU A 190 11.02 -14.36 20.44
CA GLU A 190 10.16 -14.25 21.63
C GLU A 190 8.99 -13.28 21.45
N GLY A 191 9.17 -12.24 20.63
CA GLY A 191 8.14 -11.24 20.35
C GLY A 191 6.99 -11.75 19.47
N PHE A 192 7.18 -12.84 18.72
CA PHE A 192 6.19 -13.31 17.75
C PHE A 192 4.89 -13.77 18.39
N ALA A 193 4.97 -14.45 19.54
CA ALA A 193 3.80 -14.91 20.28
C ALA A 193 2.90 -13.74 20.75
N ARG A 194 3.48 -12.54 20.91
CA ARG A 194 2.78 -11.33 21.36
C ARG A 194 2.12 -10.54 20.22
N LEU A 195 2.41 -10.87 18.96
CA LEU A 195 1.74 -10.26 17.81
C LEU A 195 0.28 -10.73 17.78
N ASP A 196 -0.63 -9.90 17.26
CA ASP A 196 -2.01 -10.33 17.06
C ASP A 196 -2.12 -11.42 15.97
N GLU A 197 -3.30 -12.06 15.88
CA GLU A 197 -3.51 -13.15 14.92
C GLU A 197 -3.32 -12.70 13.47
N LYS A 198 -3.79 -11.49 13.12
CA LYS A 198 -3.68 -10.95 11.77
C LYS A 198 -2.21 -10.82 11.38
N GLN A 199 -1.39 -10.21 12.24
CA GLN A 199 0.04 -10.03 11.99
C GLN A 199 0.77 -11.37 11.84
N ARG A 200 0.45 -12.37 12.69
CA ARG A 200 1.05 -13.71 12.55
C ARG A 200 0.66 -14.39 11.24
N ARG A 201 -0.58 -14.21 10.75
CA ARG A 201 -1.02 -14.73 9.45
C ARG A 201 -0.26 -14.07 8.31
N GLN A 202 -0.08 -12.75 8.34
CA GLN A 202 0.66 -12.00 7.32
C GLN A 202 2.13 -12.44 7.22
N VAL A 203 2.80 -12.67 8.35
CA VAL A 203 4.17 -13.23 8.36
C VAL A 203 4.21 -14.61 7.70
N LYS A 204 3.30 -15.51 8.07
CA LYS A 204 3.22 -16.86 7.49
C LYS A 204 2.91 -16.82 5.99
N GLN A 205 2.01 -15.93 5.57
CA GLN A 205 1.62 -15.76 4.17
C GLN A 205 2.83 -15.35 3.30
N LEU A 206 3.60 -14.35 3.74
CA LEU A 206 4.81 -13.96 3.03
C LEU A 206 5.86 -15.08 3.01
N ALA A 207 6.06 -15.79 4.13
CA ALA A 207 7.00 -16.91 4.20
C ALA A 207 6.69 -17.98 3.16
N VAL A 208 5.41 -18.36 3.03
CA VAL A 208 4.96 -19.34 2.03
C VAL A 208 5.15 -18.83 0.61
N ALA A 209 4.81 -17.56 0.35
CA ALA A 209 4.99 -16.94 -0.96
C ALA A 209 6.47 -16.96 -1.40
N LEU A 210 7.38 -16.54 -0.52
CA LEU A 210 8.82 -16.52 -0.79
C LEU A 210 9.39 -17.93 -0.98
N MET A 211 8.95 -18.91 -0.19
CA MET A 211 9.33 -20.32 -0.36
C MET A 211 8.97 -20.83 -1.77
N MET A 212 7.74 -20.57 -2.23
CA MET A 212 7.28 -20.98 -3.57
C MET A 212 8.06 -20.28 -4.69
N LEU A 213 8.32 -18.98 -4.56
CA LEU A 213 9.02 -18.17 -5.55
C LEU A 213 10.53 -18.48 -5.62
N ASN A 214 11.14 -18.87 -4.50
CA ASN A 214 12.56 -19.28 -4.47
C ASN A 214 12.77 -20.75 -4.84
N GLY A 215 11.70 -21.54 -5.04
CA GLY A 215 11.78 -22.96 -5.37
C GLY A 215 12.27 -23.83 -4.20
N GLU A 216 12.10 -23.37 -2.97
CA GLU A 216 12.47 -24.12 -1.78
C GLU A 216 11.53 -25.32 -1.56
N GLY A 217 12.05 -26.42 -1.03
CA GLY A 217 11.25 -27.63 -0.76
C GLY A 217 10.89 -28.46 -2.00
N GLY A 218 11.57 -28.25 -3.13
CA GLY A 218 11.36 -29.02 -4.36
C GLY A 218 10.12 -28.62 -5.15
N VAL A 219 9.36 -27.64 -4.67
CA VAL A 219 8.20 -27.06 -5.37
C VAL A 219 8.68 -25.86 -6.16
N ARG A 220 8.91 -26.04 -7.46
CA ARG A 220 9.23 -24.93 -8.36
C ARG A 220 7.98 -24.54 -9.12
N VAL A 221 7.31 -23.48 -8.66
CA VAL A 221 6.21 -22.87 -9.42
C VAL A 221 6.84 -21.90 -10.42
N VAL A 222 6.28 -21.83 -11.63
CA VAL A 222 6.60 -20.73 -12.56
C VAL A 222 6.08 -19.45 -11.89
N ALA A 223 7.00 -18.54 -11.53
CA ALA A 223 6.66 -17.35 -10.75
C ALA A 223 5.48 -16.57 -11.34
N ASP A 224 5.45 -16.39 -12.66
CA ASP A 224 4.34 -15.74 -13.37
C ASP A 224 3.00 -16.44 -13.10
N ASN A 225 2.91 -17.76 -13.24
CA ASN A 225 1.67 -18.50 -12.94
C ASN A 225 1.20 -18.29 -11.49
N TRP A 226 2.11 -18.28 -10.52
CA TRP A 226 1.76 -18.02 -9.13
C TRP A 226 1.26 -16.59 -8.94
N ILE A 227 1.97 -15.61 -9.49
CA ILE A 227 1.62 -14.18 -9.40
C ILE A 227 0.25 -13.94 -10.05
N GLN A 228 0.00 -14.45 -11.26
CA GLN A 228 -1.28 -14.29 -11.94
C GLN A 228 -2.42 -14.96 -11.17
N ALA A 229 -2.19 -16.15 -10.59
CA ALA A 229 -3.19 -16.82 -9.76
C ALA A 229 -3.53 -16.00 -8.51
N GLN A 230 -2.51 -15.46 -7.81
CA GLN A 230 -2.75 -14.60 -6.65
C GLN A 230 -3.44 -13.28 -7.04
N ARG A 231 -3.04 -12.65 -8.15
CA ARG A 231 -3.73 -11.47 -8.70
C ARG A 231 -5.21 -11.77 -8.93
N GLY A 232 -5.53 -12.83 -9.66
CA GLY A 232 -6.91 -13.22 -9.93
C GLY A 232 -7.74 -13.43 -8.66
N LEU A 233 -7.16 -14.07 -7.64
CA LEU A 233 -7.82 -14.23 -6.33
C LEU A 233 -8.09 -12.88 -5.66
N HIS A 234 -7.11 -11.97 -5.62
CA HIS A 234 -7.30 -10.64 -5.04
C HIS A 234 -8.20 -9.71 -5.86
N GLU A 235 -8.21 -9.85 -7.19
CA GLU A 235 -9.13 -9.08 -8.05
C GLU A 235 -10.56 -9.56 -7.84
N SER A 236 -10.77 -10.88 -7.68
CA SER A 236 -12.09 -11.46 -7.39
C SER A 236 -12.64 -11.10 -6.01
N SER A 237 -11.79 -10.71 -5.05
CA SER A 237 -12.24 -10.26 -3.73
C SER A 237 -12.65 -8.78 -3.70
N VAL A 238 -12.40 -8.03 -4.79
CA VAL A 238 -12.62 -6.58 -4.83
C VAL A 238 -13.67 -6.21 -5.85
N ARG A 239 -14.80 -5.73 -5.33
CA ARG A 239 -15.95 -5.32 -6.13
C ARG A 239 -15.57 -4.23 -7.14
N GLY A 240 -16.01 -4.41 -8.38
CA GLY A 240 -15.87 -3.38 -9.42
C GLY A 240 -14.58 -3.47 -10.25
N ILE A 241 -13.77 -4.52 -10.06
CA ILE A 241 -12.57 -4.79 -10.87
C ILE A 241 -12.89 -5.71 -12.03
N LEU A 242 -13.50 -6.87 -11.77
CA LEU A 242 -13.84 -7.85 -12.80
C LEU A 242 -15.27 -7.66 -13.28
N GLU A 243 -16.17 -7.25 -12.38
CA GLU A 243 -17.57 -6.97 -12.67
C GLU A 243 -17.95 -5.48 -12.49
N CYS A 244 -19.19 -5.13 -12.85
CA CYS A 244 -19.76 -3.83 -12.60
C CYS A 244 -19.87 -3.56 -11.10
N ALA A 245 -19.32 -2.42 -10.64
CA ALA A 245 -19.36 -2.01 -9.23
C ALA A 245 -20.77 -1.83 -8.63
N VAL A 246 -21.84 -1.92 -9.44
CA VAL A 246 -23.22 -1.73 -8.99
C VAL A 246 -24.07 -2.98 -9.14
N CYS A 247 -24.25 -3.51 -10.35
CA CYS A 247 -25.12 -4.67 -10.58
C CYS A 247 -24.41 -6.02 -10.56
N LEU A 248 -23.07 -6.05 -10.51
CA LEU A 248 -22.23 -7.25 -10.55
C LEU A 248 -22.27 -8.04 -11.87
N GLU A 249 -22.86 -7.49 -12.93
CA GLU A 249 -22.74 -8.02 -14.29
C GLU A 249 -21.33 -7.77 -14.84
N ASP A 250 -20.82 -8.67 -15.67
CA ASP A 250 -19.47 -8.65 -16.24
C ASP A 250 -19.43 -8.39 -17.76
N GLU A 251 -20.58 -8.12 -18.37
CA GLU A 251 -20.73 -7.82 -19.80
C GLU A 251 -20.53 -6.31 -20.10
N GLU A 252 -19.87 -6.02 -21.23
CA GLU A 252 -19.70 -4.66 -21.79
C GLU A 252 -19.20 -3.59 -20.80
N LEU A 253 -18.27 -3.98 -19.94
CA LEU A 253 -17.72 -3.09 -18.92
C LEU A 253 -16.86 -1.97 -19.51
N PHE A 254 -17.04 -0.75 -18.99
CA PHE A 254 -16.12 0.37 -19.23
C PHE A 254 -15.58 0.93 -17.92
N PHE A 255 -14.34 1.41 -17.96
CA PHE A 255 -13.70 2.05 -16.81
C PHE A 255 -14.21 3.47 -16.59
N CYS A 256 -14.26 3.91 -15.33
CA CYS A 256 -14.39 5.32 -14.98
C CYS A 256 -13.34 6.15 -15.75
N SER A 257 -13.79 7.11 -16.57
CA SER A 257 -12.91 7.89 -17.43
C SER A 257 -11.85 8.71 -16.68
N LYS A 258 -12.14 9.09 -15.44
CA LYS A 258 -11.22 9.86 -14.59
C LYS A 258 -10.18 8.96 -13.94
N CYS A 259 -10.59 8.10 -13.00
CA CYS A 259 -9.63 7.32 -12.23
C CYS A 259 -9.16 6.04 -12.92
N LYS A 260 -9.90 5.51 -13.89
CA LYS A 260 -9.61 4.24 -14.59
C LYS A 260 -9.44 3.03 -13.66
N THR A 261 -10.01 3.08 -12.45
CA THR A 261 -9.87 2.01 -11.44
C THR A 261 -11.13 1.18 -11.22
N VAL A 262 -12.31 1.71 -11.54
CA VAL A 262 -13.60 1.06 -11.29
C VAL A 262 -14.34 0.88 -12.60
N LYS A 263 -14.96 -0.29 -12.79
CA LYS A 263 -15.75 -0.64 -13.98
C LYS A 263 -17.26 -0.53 -13.76
N TYR A 264 -17.98 -0.19 -14.82
CA TYR A 264 -19.43 -0.13 -14.89
C TYR A 264 -19.92 -0.73 -16.21
N CYS A 265 -21.07 -1.40 -16.21
CA CYS A 265 -21.73 -1.87 -17.44
C CYS A 265 -22.53 -0.75 -18.15
N SER A 266 -22.92 0.30 -17.42
CA SER A 266 -23.74 1.39 -17.97
C SER A 266 -23.46 2.74 -17.28
N LYS A 267 -23.80 3.83 -17.97
CA LYS A 267 -23.77 5.19 -17.39
C LYS A 267 -24.71 5.33 -16.20
N GLU A 268 -25.80 4.58 -16.17
CA GLU A 268 -26.77 4.55 -15.07
C GLU A 268 -26.14 3.93 -13.82
N CYS A 269 -25.45 2.79 -13.97
CA CYS A 269 -24.67 2.18 -12.89
C CYS A 269 -23.57 3.13 -12.39
N GLN A 270 -22.85 3.80 -13.29
CA GLN A 270 -21.86 4.81 -12.89
C GLN A 270 -22.51 5.95 -12.07
N LEU A 271 -23.62 6.53 -12.54
CA LEU A 271 -24.34 7.60 -11.84
C LEU A 271 -24.89 7.16 -10.48
N LYS A 272 -25.33 5.89 -10.36
CA LYS A 272 -25.80 5.30 -9.10
C LYS A 272 -24.66 5.13 -8.11
N ALA A 273 -23.50 4.62 -8.53
CA ALA A 273 -22.30 4.54 -7.71
C ALA A 273 -21.70 5.92 -7.37
N TRP A 274 -21.92 6.92 -8.23
CA TRP A 274 -21.35 8.26 -8.04
C TRP A 274 -21.92 9.01 -6.84
N LYS A 275 -23.21 8.81 -6.54
CA LYS A 275 -23.95 9.49 -5.47
C LYS A 275 -23.90 8.68 -4.17
N GLY A 276 -23.99 9.36 -3.03
CA GLY A 276 -24.02 8.73 -1.69
C GLY A 276 -23.00 9.35 -0.74
N LYS A 277 -22.95 8.89 0.52
CA LYS A 277 -21.89 9.26 1.48
C LYS A 277 -20.59 8.47 1.25
N GLU A 278 -20.70 7.30 0.64
CA GLU A 278 -19.61 6.39 0.28
C GLU A 278 -19.51 6.19 -1.24
N GLY A 279 -20.05 7.15 -2.01
CA GLY A 279 -20.08 7.06 -3.46
C GLY A 279 -18.68 7.16 -4.07
N HIS A 280 -18.51 6.61 -5.27
CA HIS A 280 -17.25 6.61 -6.03
C HIS A 280 -16.61 8.01 -6.14
N LYS A 281 -17.43 9.08 -6.11
CA LYS A 281 -16.98 10.46 -6.12
C LYS A 281 -15.94 10.80 -5.04
N PHE A 282 -15.97 10.17 -3.86
CA PHE A 282 -15.02 10.46 -2.77
C PHE A 282 -13.65 9.79 -2.95
N GLN A 283 -13.61 8.75 -3.79
CA GLN A 283 -12.44 7.91 -4.02
C GLN A 283 -11.94 8.03 -5.46
N CYS A 284 -12.54 8.91 -6.27
CA CYS A 284 -12.19 9.13 -7.68
C CYS A 284 -11.18 10.27 -7.83
N TYR A 285 -9.93 9.89 -8.06
CA TYR A 285 -8.76 10.73 -8.28
C TYR A 285 -8.17 10.43 -9.66
N ASP A 286 -7.62 11.45 -10.29
CA ASP A 286 -6.86 11.28 -11.53
C ASP A 286 -5.40 11.02 -11.16
N THR A 287 -4.76 10.01 -11.74
CA THR A 287 -3.39 9.62 -11.42
C THR A 287 -2.58 9.38 -12.69
N ALA A 288 -1.34 9.85 -12.68
CA ALA A 288 -0.44 9.81 -13.83
C ALA A 288 0.39 8.52 -13.96
N TYR A 289 0.21 7.56 -13.05
CA TYR A 289 0.91 6.27 -13.03
C TYR A 289 -0.04 5.09 -13.18
#